data_AF-A0A833E2C5-F1
#
_entry.id   AF-A0A833E2C5-F1
#
_cell.length_a   1.000
_cell.length_b   1.000
_cell.length_c   1.000
_cell.angle_alpha   90.00
_cell.angle_beta   90.00
_cell.angle_gamma   90.00
#
_symmetry.space_group_name_H-M   'P 1'
#
loop_
_entity.id
_entity.type
_entity.pdbx_description
1 polymer ?
#
loop_
_entity_poly.entity_id
_entity_poly.type
_entity_poly.pdbx_seq_one_letter_code
_entity_poly.pdbx_strand_id
1 'polypeptide(L)'
;STADIVELARDLGRKRYDIPELIVWRESIVVKGDEMYWMQAVHQESIVVPENIDAIRAMLKLAVDASDSIMLTDRTLNIRRGTLI
;
A
#
# COMPACT_ATOMS: atom_id res chain seq x y z
N SER A 1 10.18 2.22 -13.89
CA SER A 1 9.41 3.46 -14.07
C SER A 1 8.02 3.29 -13.45
N THR A 2 7.19 4.33 -13.39
CA THR A 2 5.80 4.19 -12.91
C THR A 2 4.94 3.35 -13.84
N ALA A 3 5.21 3.38 -15.16
CA ALA A 3 4.51 2.53 -16.14
C ALA A 3 4.76 1.04 -15.88
N ASP A 4 6.01 0.66 -15.56
CA ASP A 4 6.36 -0.74 -15.28
C ASP A 4 5.63 -1.28 -14.02
N ILE A 5 5.40 -0.41 -13.03
CA ILE A 5 4.64 -0.76 -11.82
C ILE A 5 3.16 -1.01 -12.16
N VAL A 6 2.56 -0.19 -13.04
CA VAL A 6 1.18 -0.38 -13.48
C VAL A 6 1.03 -1.65 -14.33
N GLU A 7 1.94 -1.91 -15.27
CA GLU A 7 1.92 -3.14 -16.06
C GLU A 7 2.09 -4.38 -15.18
N LEU A 8 2.98 -4.34 -14.19
CA LEU A 8 3.08 -5.43 -13.20
C LEU A 8 1.75 -5.68 -12.47
N ALA A 9 1.02 -4.64 -12.07
CA ALA A 9 -0.28 -4.80 -11.42
C ALA A 9 -1.33 -5.42 -12.35
N ARG A 10 -1.27 -5.13 -13.65
CA ARG A 10 -2.10 -5.77 -14.68
C ARG A 10 -1.74 -7.25 -14.85
N ASP A 11 -0.46 -7.58 -14.92
CA ASP A 11 0.03 -8.96 -15.04
C ASP A 11 -0.31 -9.81 -13.81
N LEU A 12 -0.28 -9.21 -12.62
CA LEU A 12 -0.72 -9.84 -11.37
C LEU A 12 -2.25 -10.03 -11.28
N GLY A 13 -3.01 -9.55 -12.26
CA GLY A 13 -4.47 -9.66 -12.30
C GLY A 13 -5.16 -8.83 -11.21
N ARG A 14 -4.53 -7.76 -10.71
CA ARG A 14 -5.15 -6.91 -9.69
C ARG A 14 -6.39 -6.23 -10.28
N LYS A 15 -7.46 -6.18 -9.49
CA LYS A 15 -8.69 -5.49 -9.85
C LYS A 15 -8.35 -4.05 -10.23
N ARG A 16 -8.73 -3.61 -11.44
CA ARG A 16 -8.46 -2.27 -11.97
C ARG A 16 -6.99 -1.85 -11.86
N TYR A 17 -6.04 -2.79 -11.96
CA TYR A 17 -4.61 -2.53 -11.76
C TYR A 17 -4.27 -1.80 -10.43
N ASP A 18 -5.16 -1.89 -9.42
CA ASP A 18 -5.03 -1.15 -8.17
C ASP A 18 -3.79 -1.56 -7.39
N ILE A 19 -3.00 -0.58 -6.94
CA ILE A 19 -1.82 -0.75 -6.07
C ILE A 19 -2.03 0.10 -4.80
N PRO A 20 -2.84 -0.35 -3.83
CA PRO A 20 -3.03 0.37 -2.57
C PRO A 20 -1.75 0.49 -1.73
N GLU A 21 -0.73 -0.34 -1.99
CA GLU A 21 0.57 -0.25 -1.33
C GLU A 21 1.37 0.99 -1.77
N LEU A 22 2.04 1.65 -0.83
CA LEU A 22 3.07 2.64 -1.16
C LEU A 22 4.29 1.93 -1.74
N ILE A 23 4.70 2.31 -2.95
CA ILE A 23 5.87 1.71 -3.61
C ILE A 23 7.09 2.58 -3.35
N VAL A 24 8.17 1.97 -2.87
CA VAL A 24 9.47 2.61 -2.64
C VAL A 24 10.51 1.89 -3.50
N TRP A 25 11.33 2.65 -4.24
CA TRP A 25 12.46 2.07 -4.97
C TRP A 25 13.60 1.75 -4.00
N ARG A 26 13.95 0.48 -3.87
CA ARG A 26 14.96 0.03 -2.90
C ARG A 26 16.32 0.69 -3.10
N GLU A 27 16.74 0.84 -4.35
CA GLU A 27 18.02 1.43 -4.75
C GLU A 27 18.07 2.93 -4.47
N SER A 28 16.91 3.58 -4.28
CA SER A 28 16.84 5.01 -3.97
C SER A 28 17.06 5.31 -2.47
N ILE A 29 17.04 4.29 -1.61
CA ILE A 29 17.16 4.45 -0.17
C ILE A 29 18.61 4.78 0.19
N VAL A 30 18.85 6.01 0.66
CA VAL A 30 20.16 6.52 1.05
C VAL A 30 20.07 7.20 2.42
N VAL A 31 21.03 6.94 3.31
CA VAL A 31 21.16 7.61 4.60
C VAL A 31 22.48 8.40 4.63
N LYS A 32 22.42 9.67 5.02
CA LYS A 32 23.58 10.58 5.17
C LYS A 32 23.50 11.27 6.52
N GLY A 33 24.29 10.81 7.50
CA GLY A 33 24.21 11.34 8.86
C GLY A 33 22.85 11.02 9.49
N ASP A 34 22.09 12.07 9.80
CA ASP A 34 20.73 12.04 10.34
C ASP A 34 19.63 12.22 9.26
N GLU A 35 20.01 12.35 7.99
CA GLU A 35 19.07 12.50 6.88
C GLU A 35 18.87 11.20 6.09
N MET A 36 17.62 10.90 5.73
CA MET A 36 17.23 9.77 4.89
C MET A 36 16.53 10.26 3.62
N TYR A 37 16.90 9.68 2.49
CA TYR A 37 16.37 9.98 1.17
C TYR A 37 15.82 8.70 0.54
N TRP A 38 14.67 8.80 -0.12
CA TRP A 38 14.14 7.74 -0.99
C TRP A 38 13.20 8.34 -2.04
N MET A 39 12.91 7.56 -3.07
CA MET A 39 11.88 7.84 -4.06
C MET A 39 10.72 6.89 -3.85
N GLN A 40 9.50 7.41 -4.03
CA GLN A 40 8.27 6.65 -3.89
C GLN A 40 7.31 6.91 -5.04
N ALA A 41 6.45 5.93 -5.32
CA ALA A 41 5.31 6.08 -6.22
C ALA A 41 4.02 5.80 -5.46
N VAL A 42 3.00 6.59 -5.79
CA VAL A 42 1.66 6.50 -5.22
C VAL A 42 0.70 6.19 -6.35
N HIS A 43 -0.03 5.09 -6.23
CA HIS A 43 -1.18 4.84 -7.09
C HIS A 43 -2.40 5.57 -6.53
N GLN A 44 -2.61 6.79 -7.01
CA GLN A 44 -3.59 7.72 -6.46
C GLN A 44 -5.04 7.20 -6.49
N GLU A 45 -5.36 6.29 -7.42
CA GLU A 45 -6.73 5.77 -7.58
C GLU A 45 -7.13 4.81 -6.47
N SER A 46 -6.18 4.19 -5.77
CA SER A 46 -6.47 3.11 -4.82
C SER A 46 -5.86 3.26 -3.43
N ILE A 47 -4.84 4.10 -3.22
CA ILE A 47 -4.10 4.16 -1.95
C ILE A 47 -4.98 4.43 -0.72
N VAL A 48 -6.05 5.23 -0.87
CA VAL A 48 -6.97 5.56 0.24
C VAL A 48 -8.10 4.55 0.43
N VAL A 49 -8.24 3.54 -0.43
CA VAL A 49 -9.31 2.52 -0.33
C VAL A 49 -9.23 1.75 0.99
N PRO A 50 -8.09 1.14 1.39
CA PRO A 50 -8.00 0.45 2.68
C PRO A 50 -8.27 1.39 3.88
N GLU A 51 -7.75 2.62 3.82
CA GLU A 51 -7.90 3.62 4.89
C GLU A 51 -9.37 3.93 5.20
N ASN A 52 -10.21 4.02 4.17
CA ASN A 52 -11.64 4.27 4.36
C ASN A 52 -12.35 3.10 5.06
N ILE A 53 -11.94 1.86 4.78
CA ILE A 53 -12.52 0.67 5.42
C ILE A 53 -12.17 0.66 6.91
N ASP A 54 -10.91 0.94 7.25
CA ASP A 54 -10.45 0.99 8.64
C ASP A 54 -11.05 2.17 9.41
N ALA A 55 -11.21 3.32 8.76
CA ALA A 55 -11.90 4.47 9.34
C ALA A 55 -13.35 4.14 9.73
N ILE A 56 -14.10 3.42 8.87
CA ILE A 56 -15.46 2.97 9.19
C ILE A 56 -15.47 2.08 10.44
N ARG A 57 -14.56 1.10 10.52
CA ARG A 57 -14.50 0.21 11.69
C ARG A 57 -14.11 0.95 12.96
N ALA A 58 -13.22 1.93 12.87
CA ALA A 58 -12.81 2.77 13.99
C ALA A 58 -13.97 3.65 14.48
N MET A 59 -14.65 4.38 13.57
CA MET A 59 -15.77 5.27 13.91
C MET A 59 -16.94 4.53 14.57
N LEU A 60 -17.21 3.31 14.12
CA LEU A 60 -18.31 2.48 14.63
C LEU A 60 -17.89 1.55 15.78
N LYS A 61 -16.62 1.61 16.23
CA LYS A 61 -16.07 0.74 17.28
C LYS A 61 -16.28 -0.76 17.00
N LEU A 62 -16.12 -1.15 15.74
CA LEU A 62 -16.32 -2.53 15.25
C LEU A 62 -15.06 -3.39 15.34
N ALA A 63 -13.88 -2.78 15.53
CA ALA A 63 -12.62 -3.47 15.74
C ALA A 63 -12.18 -3.30 17.20
N VAL A 64 -11.55 -4.34 17.77
CA VAL A 64 -11.01 -4.33 19.13
C VAL A 64 -9.79 -3.41 19.20
N ASP A 65 -8.91 -3.50 18.19
CA ASP A 65 -7.77 -2.63 18.01
C ASP A 65 -7.56 -2.27 16.53
N ALA A 66 -6.63 -1.34 16.28
CA ALA A 66 -6.29 -0.90 14.93
C ALA A 66 -5.65 -2.02 14.09
N SER A 67 -4.80 -2.85 14.69
CA SER A 67 -4.10 -3.94 14.01
C SER A 67 -5.05 -4.99 13.45
N ASP A 68 -6.11 -5.32 14.18
CA ASP A 68 -7.14 -6.26 13.77
C ASP A 68 -7.90 -5.74 12.55
N SER A 69 -8.25 -4.45 12.53
CA SER A 69 -8.92 -3.83 11.38
C SER A 69 -8.01 -3.86 10.15
N ILE A 70 -6.77 -3.39 10.28
CA ILE A 70 -5.78 -3.34 9.20
C ILE A 70 -5.53 -4.75 8.66
N MET A 71 -5.32 -5.74 9.53
CA MET A 71 -5.08 -7.12 9.10
C MET A 71 -6.27 -7.69 8.33
N LEU A 72 -7.49 -7.41 8.78
CA LEU A 72 -8.71 -7.84 8.09
C LEU A 72 -8.85 -7.14 6.72
N THR A 73 -8.58 -5.83 6.65
CA THR A 73 -8.58 -5.05 5.41
C THR A 73 -7.53 -5.56 4.42
N ASP A 74 -6.28 -5.69 4.86
CA ASP A 74 -5.15 -6.18 4.07
C ASP A 74 -5.46 -7.56 3.48
N ARG A 75 -5.92 -8.50 4.33
CA ARG A 75 -6.26 -9.85 3.89
C ARG A 75 -7.42 -9.87 2.89
N THR A 76 -8.43 -9.03 3.09
CA THR A 76 -9.62 -8.98 2.23
C THR A 76 -9.31 -8.38 0.86
N LEU A 77 -8.46 -7.35 0.82
CA LEU A 77 -8.04 -6.65 -0.39
C LEU A 77 -6.79 -7.25 -1.04
N ASN A 78 -6.24 -8.33 -0.47
CA ASN A 78 -5.00 -8.98 -0.91
C ASN A 78 -3.81 -8.00 -0.99
N ILE A 79 -3.71 -7.12 0.01
CA ILE A 79 -2.62 -6.15 0.13
C ILE A 79 -1.37 -6.89 0.60
N ARG A 80 -0.26 -6.66 -0.09
CA ARG A 80 1.01 -7.34 0.17
C ARG A 80 1.94 -6.45 1.01
N ARG A 81 2.84 -7.11 1.74
CA ARG A 81 3.96 -6.46 2.45
C ARG A 81 5.27 -6.99 1.91
N GLY A 82 6.31 -6.15 1.94
CA GLY A 82 7.65 -6.51 1.49
C GLY A 82 7.89 -6.18 0.02
N THR A 83 8.67 -7.03 -0.65
CA THR A 83 9.14 -6.81 -2.01
C THR A 83 8.07 -7.20 -3.04
N LEU A 84 7.70 -6.26 -3.92
CA LEU A 84 6.72 -6.50 -4.98
C LEU A 84 7.32 -7.33 -6.14
N ILE A 85 8.60 -7.07 -6.47
CA ILE A 85 9.46 -7.77 -7.44
C ILE A 85 10.91 -7.74 -6.99
#